data_AF-A0AB39VJN0-F1
#
_entry.id   AF-A0AB39VJN0-F1
#
_cell.length_a   1.000
_cell.length_b   1.000
_cell.length_c   1.000
_cell.angle_alpha   90.00
_cell.angle_beta   90.00
_cell.angle_gamma   90.00
#
_symmetry.space_group_name_H-M   'P 1'
#
loop_
_entity.id
_entity.type
_entity.pdbx_description
1 polymer ?
#
loop_
_entity_poly.entity_id
_entity_poly.type
_entity_poly.pdbx_seq_one_letter_code
_entity_poly.pdbx_strand_id
1 'polypeptide(L)'
;MSKVDHTFPFERRKFIKLLATTSALGAVCSFIPGHTVWAIDSAITSNAAFSTFLKVSETICGYSTLDSALGQRIFTLMQQRNASLGDQLNSLQSLLNADMSSAEMQGKLQSVDKNQQALFSDILRAWQLGIVGTGKEARVVAYEFALMYKPIADVIVLPTYAHGEPHYWAHPPVFKNA
;
A
#
# COMPACT_ATOMS: atom_id res chain seq x y z
N MET A 1 47.28 19.65 13.18
CA MET A 1 46.54 18.39 12.92
C MET A 1 45.74 18.59 11.65
N SER A 2 45.97 17.76 10.63
CA SER A 2 45.61 17.98 9.23
C SER A 2 44.11 17.89 8.95
N LYS A 3 43.59 18.77 8.07
CA LYS A 3 42.23 18.75 7.54
C LYS A 3 42.19 17.72 6.41
N VAL A 4 41.38 16.68 6.55
CA VAL A 4 41.19 15.66 5.51
C VAL A 4 40.12 16.17 4.55
N ASP A 5 40.56 16.60 3.36
CA ASP A 5 39.66 16.94 2.26
C ASP A 5 39.22 15.66 1.54
N HIS A 6 37.92 15.36 1.56
CA HIS A 6 37.35 14.28 0.75
C HIS A 6 37.15 14.79 -0.67
N THR A 7 38.17 14.63 -1.51
CA THR A 7 38.04 14.75 -2.96
C THR A 7 37.23 13.57 -3.49
N PHE A 8 36.02 13.81 -4.01
CA PHE A 8 35.30 12.82 -4.82
C PHE A 8 35.62 13.07 -6.31
N PRO A 9 36.53 12.31 -6.94
CA PRO A 9 36.64 12.36 -8.39
C PRO A 9 35.60 11.39 -8.95
N PHE A 10 34.82 11.84 -9.93
CA PHE A 10 34.15 11.09 -11.02
C PHE A 10 32.81 11.76 -11.39
N GLU A 11 32.94 12.88 -12.11
CA GLU A 11 32.22 13.20 -13.35
C GLU A 11 30.83 12.53 -13.58
N ARG A 12 29.86 12.81 -12.70
CA ARG A 12 28.44 12.41 -12.86
C ARG A 12 27.86 12.78 -14.24
N ARG A 13 28.34 13.87 -14.84
CA ARG A 13 27.90 14.39 -16.14
C ARG A 13 28.41 13.57 -17.33
N LYS A 14 29.52 12.85 -17.20
CA LYS A 14 30.01 11.92 -18.23
C LYS A 14 29.24 10.60 -18.19
N PHE A 15 28.82 10.16 -17.01
CA PHE A 15 28.02 8.94 -16.85
C PHE A 15 26.62 9.07 -17.46
N ILE A 16 25.95 10.22 -17.29
CA ILE A 16 24.63 10.48 -17.90
C ILE A 16 24.71 10.50 -19.44
N LYS A 17 25.82 11.00 -20.00
CA LYS A 17 26.02 11.01 -21.46
C LYS A 17 26.33 9.62 -22.03
N LEU A 18 26.88 8.70 -21.23
CA LEU A 18 27.10 7.30 -21.63
C LEU A 18 25.81 6.47 -21.63
N LEU A 19 24.85 6.79 -20.75
CA LEU A 19 23.57 6.07 -20.68
C LEU A 19 22.60 6.43 -21.82
N ALA A 20 22.80 7.58 -22.46
CA ALA A 20 21.92 8.07 -23.52
C ALA A 20 22.19 7.45 -24.92
N THR A 21 23.27 6.67 -25.08
CA THR A 21 23.64 6.08 -26.39
C THR A 21 23.27 4.61 -26.57
N THR A 22 22.64 3.96 -25.59
CA THR A 22 22.14 2.57 -25.72
C THR A 22 20.63 2.53 -25.88
N SER A 23 20.12 3.20 -26.92
CA SER A 23 18.72 3.11 -27.34
C SER A 23 18.64 2.69 -28.80
N ALA A 24 19.30 1.59 -29.16
CA ALA A 24 19.14 0.94 -30.47
C ALA A 24 19.72 -0.48 -30.47
N LEU A 25 19.16 -1.42 -29.68
CA LEU A 25 19.26 -2.89 -29.88
C LEU A 25 18.48 -3.61 -28.77
N GLY A 26 17.15 -3.59 -28.86
CA GLY A 26 16.25 -4.23 -27.88
C GLY A 26 15.35 -5.31 -28.48
N ALA A 27 15.80 -6.01 -29.53
CA ALA A 27 14.98 -7.00 -30.24
C ALA A 27 15.57 -8.43 -30.30
N VAL A 28 16.61 -8.76 -29.53
CA VAL A 28 17.17 -10.14 -29.54
C VAL A 28 17.80 -10.53 -28.20
N CYS A 29 16.99 -10.69 -27.16
CA CYS A 29 17.41 -11.38 -25.92
C CYS A 29 16.24 -12.20 -25.37
N SER A 30 15.81 -13.24 -26.10
CA SER A 30 14.78 -14.20 -25.65
C SER A 30 15.33 -15.61 -25.40
N PHE A 31 16.65 -15.79 -25.22
CA PHE A 31 17.24 -17.14 -25.09
C PHE A 31 18.29 -17.27 -23.99
N ILE A 32 17.98 -16.79 -22.78
CA ILE A 32 18.72 -17.23 -21.59
C ILE A 32 17.71 -17.79 -20.57
N PRO A 33 17.73 -19.11 -20.31
CA PRO A 33 16.95 -19.68 -19.23
C PRO A 33 17.63 -19.32 -17.90
N GLY A 34 16.92 -18.65 -16.98
CA GLY A 34 17.37 -18.53 -15.59
C GLY A 34 17.31 -17.16 -14.92
N HIS A 35 16.85 -16.09 -15.59
CA HIS A 35 16.50 -14.87 -14.87
C HIS A 35 15.05 -14.95 -14.40
N THR A 36 14.85 -15.13 -13.11
CA THR A 36 13.60 -14.73 -12.46
C THR A 36 13.55 -13.20 -12.49
N VAL A 37 13.11 -12.66 -13.62
CA VAL A 37 12.59 -11.30 -13.66
C VAL A 37 11.45 -11.28 -12.65
N TRP A 38 11.54 -10.43 -11.63
CA TRP A 38 10.37 -10.04 -10.87
C TRP A 38 9.46 -9.34 -11.87
N ALA A 39 8.59 -10.10 -12.52
CA ALA A 39 7.58 -9.56 -13.40
C ALA A 39 6.70 -8.69 -12.51
N ILE A 40 6.89 -7.37 -12.61
CA ILE A 40 5.83 -6.43 -12.27
C ILE A 40 4.78 -6.72 -13.34
N ASP A 41 3.75 -7.47 -12.96
CA ASP A 41 2.60 -7.70 -13.82
C ASP A 41 1.92 -6.35 -14.06
N SER A 42 2.36 -5.66 -15.11
CA SER A 42 1.75 -4.45 -15.61
C SER A 42 0.55 -4.79 -16.49
N ALA A 43 -0.21 -5.84 -16.17
CA ALA A 43 -1.57 -5.98 -16.67
C ALA A 43 -2.49 -5.04 -15.88
N ILE A 44 -2.34 -3.73 -16.12
CA ILE A 44 -3.44 -2.78 -15.87
C ILE A 44 -4.45 -2.98 -17.02
N THR A 45 -5.05 -4.17 -17.07
CA THR A 45 -6.40 -4.26 -17.59
C THR A 45 -7.24 -3.44 -16.64
N SER A 46 -8.00 -2.47 -17.15
CA SER A 46 -9.05 -1.77 -16.41
C SER A 46 -10.03 -2.80 -15.82
N ASN A 47 -9.66 -3.37 -14.67
CA ASN A 47 -10.45 -4.36 -13.98
C ASN A 47 -11.49 -3.58 -13.18
N ALA A 48 -12.73 -3.61 -13.65
CA ALA A 48 -13.84 -2.92 -13.00
C ALA A 48 -13.92 -3.28 -11.50
N ALA A 49 -13.68 -4.56 -11.14
CA ALA A 49 -13.69 -4.99 -9.75
C ALA A 49 -12.53 -4.40 -8.93
N PHE A 50 -11.35 -4.18 -9.51
CA PHE A 50 -10.27 -3.47 -8.85
C PHE A 50 -10.62 -2.00 -8.60
N SER A 51 -11.23 -1.33 -9.59
CA SER A 51 -11.67 0.05 -9.42
C SER A 51 -12.75 0.21 -8.34
N THR A 52 -13.67 -0.76 -8.25
CA THR A 52 -14.66 -0.84 -7.17
C THR A 52 -13.98 -1.08 -5.82
N PHE A 53 -13.01 -1.99 -5.78
CA PHE A 53 -12.24 -2.27 -4.56
C PHE A 53 -11.55 -1.02 -4.01
N LEU A 54 -10.89 -0.22 -4.85
CA LEU A 54 -10.25 1.01 -4.40
C LEU A 54 -11.26 2.01 -3.83
N LYS A 55 -12.38 2.25 -4.53
CA LYS A 55 -13.43 3.17 -4.06
C LYS A 55 -14.05 2.73 -2.73
N VAL A 56 -14.32 1.44 -2.57
CA VAL A 56 -14.82 0.87 -1.31
C VAL A 56 -13.78 1.02 -0.22
N SER A 57 -12.50 0.75 -0.52
CA SER A 57 -11.39 0.89 0.44
C SER A 57 -11.22 2.34 0.92
N GLU A 58 -11.31 3.31 0.00
CA GLU A 58 -11.27 4.75 0.30
C GLU A 58 -12.40 5.15 1.25
N THR A 59 -13.62 4.70 0.95
CA THR A 59 -14.80 4.92 1.81
C THR A 59 -14.62 4.31 3.20
N ILE A 60 -14.20 3.04 3.27
CA ILE A 60 -14.02 2.30 4.55
C ILE A 60 -12.91 2.92 5.39
N CYS A 61 -11.82 3.34 4.78
CA CYS A 61 -10.66 3.86 5.50
C CYS A 61 -10.76 5.36 5.78
N GLY A 62 -11.69 6.08 5.16
CA GLY A 62 -11.86 7.53 5.30
C GLY A 62 -10.76 8.35 4.63
N TYR A 63 -10.16 7.84 3.55
CA TYR A 63 -9.13 8.55 2.78
C TYR A 63 -9.65 8.84 1.37
N SER A 64 -9.38 10.04 0.86
CA SER A 64 -9.78 10.45 -0.48
C SER A 64 -9.01 9.74 -1.60
N THR A 65 -7.79 9.30 -1.30
CA THR A 65 -6.92 8.59 -2.25
C THR A 65 -6.10 7.55 -1.50
N LEU A 66 -6.07 6.34 -2.04
CA LEU A 66 -5.19 5.25 -1.58
C LEU A 66 -4.16 4.88 -2.64
N ASP A 67 -3.03 4.32 -2.21
CA ASP A 67 -1.98 3.88 -3.12
C ASP A 67 -2.45 2.72 -4.00
N SER A 68 -2.44 2.93 -5.32
CA SER A 68 -2.99 1.96 -6.27
C SER A 68 -2.13 0.70 -6.40
N ALA A 69 -0.81 0.80 -6.22
CA ALA A 69 0.09 -0.35 -6.33
C ALA A 69 -0.06 -1.29 -5.12
N LEU A 70 -0.16 -0.73 -3.92
CA LEU A 70 -0.48 -1.45 -2.69
C LEU A 70 -1.89 -2.05 -2.79
N GLY A 71 -2.86 -1.25 -3.24
CA GLY A 71 -4.23 -1.69 -3.46
C GLY A 71 -4.31 -2.89 -4.40
N GLN A 72 -3.56 -2.88 -5.50
CA GLN A 72 -3.52 -4.00 -6.45
C GLN A 72 -3.02 -5.28 -5.78
N ARG A 73 -1.97 -5.20 -4.95
CA ARG A 73 -1.45 -6.37 -4.21
C ARG A 73 -2.48 -6.92 -3.22
N ILE A 74 -3.15 -6.05 -2.46
CA ILE A 74 -4.23 -6.48 -1.54
C ILE A 74 -5.34 -7.17 -2.34
N PHE A 75 -5.81 -6.53 -3.41
CA PHE A 75 -6.89 -7.03 -4.24
C PHE A 75 -6.58 -8.40 -4.83
N THR A 76 -5.39 -8.60 -5.40
CA THR A 76 -4.97 -9.89 -5.95
C THR A 76 -4.97 -10.99 -4.89
N LEU A 77 -4.44 -10.72 -3.69
CA LEU A 77 -4.42 -11.71 -2.60
C LEU A 77 -5.83 -12.02 -2.07
N MET A 78 -6.72 -11.03 -2.02
CA MET A 78 -8.11 -11.25 -1.63
C MET A 78 -8.86 -12.06 -2.69
N GLN A 79 -8.64 -11.77 -3.97
CA GLN A 79 -9.30 -12.46 -5.08
C GLN A 79 -8.89 -13.94 -5.17
N GLN A 80 -7.63 -14.26 -4.88
CA GLN A 80 -7.15 -15.65 -4.81
C GLN A 80 -7.87 -16.48 -3.74
N ARG A 81 -8.42 -15.83 -2.71
CA ARG A 81 -9.08 -16.47 -1.56
C ARG A 81 -10.59 -16.50 -1.68
N ASN A 82 -11.16 -15.61 -2.50
CA ASN A 82 -12.59 -15.41 -2.60
C ASN A 82 -12.99 -15.16 -4.06
N ALA A 83 -13.52 -16.19 -4.70
CA ALA A 83 -14.00 -16.11 -6.08
C ALA A 83 -15.20 -15.15 -6.24
N SER A 84 -15.99 -14.95 -5.19
CA SER A 84 -17.17 -14.06 -5.17
C SER A 84 -16.84 -12.62 -4.76
N LEU A 85 -15.55 -12.24 -4.68
CA LEU A 85 -15.11 -10.94 -4.23
C LEU A 85 -15.75 -9.79 -5.03
N GLY A 86 -15.85 -9.91 -6.35
CA GLY A 86 -16.42 -8.86 -7.20
C GLY A 86 -17.86 -8.52 -6.85
N ASP A 87 -18.71 -9.54 -6.67
CA ASP A 87 -20.12 -9.34 -6.32
C ASP A 87 -20.28 -8.74 -4.92
N GLN A 88 -19.50 -9.22 -3.96
CA GLN A 88 -19.53 -8.69 -2.60
C GLN A 88 -19.04 -7.24 -2.53
N LEU A 89 -18.05 -6.85 -3.35
CA LEU A 89 -17.59 -5.47 -3.47
C LEU A 89 -18.67 -4.55 -4.04
N ASN A 90 -19.41 -5.00 -5.05
CA ASN A 90 -20.53 -4.22 -5.61
C ASN A 90 -21.62 -4.03 -4.55
N SER A 91 -21.96 -5.08 -3.79
CA SER A 91 -22.91 -4.99 -2.68
C SER A 91 -22.43 -4.03 -1.60
N LEU A 92 -21.15 -4.06 -1.21
CA LEU A 92 -20.59 -3.10 -0.25
C LEU A 92 -20.60 -1.66 -0.78
N GLN A 93 -20.25 -1.46 -2.06
CA GLN A 93 -20.27 -0.14 -2.69
C GLN A 93 -21.67 0.47 -2.70
N SER A 94 -22.71 -0.33 -2.95
CA SER A 94 -24.09 0.16 -2.91
C SER A 94 -24.58 0.53 -1.50
N LEU A 95 -23.93 0.00 -0.47
CA LEU A 95 -24.34 0.15 0.93
C LEU A 95 -23.65 1.31 1.64
N LEU A 96 -22.39 1.58 1.29
CA LEU A 96 -21.54 2.57 1.94
C LEU A 96 -21.45 3.85 1.09
N ASN A 97 -21.40 5.01 1.76
CA ASN A 97 -21.09 6.29 1.14
C ASN A 97 -20.02 7.01 1.96
N ALA A 98 -19.17 7.80 1.30
CA ALA A 98 -18.11 8.59 1.93
C ALA A 98 -18.61 9.63 2.93
N ASP A 99 -19.85 10.10 2.78
CA ASP A 99 -20.47 11.06 3.70
C ASP A 99 -21.00 10.43 5.01
N MET A 100 -21.01 9.10 5.11
CA MET A 100 -21.51 8.41 6.31
C MET A 100 -20.52 8.55 7.47
N SER A 101 -21.06 8.83 8.65
CA SER A 101 -20.29 8.69 9.89
C SER A 101 -19.96 7.22 10.18
N SER A 102 -18.93 6.97 11.00
CA SER A 102 -18.55 5.62 11.41
C SER A 102 -19.69 4.88 12.12
N ALA A 103 -20.55 5.59 12.86
CA ALA A 103 -21.72 5.02 13.53
C ALA A 103 -22.79 4.58 12.53
N GLU A 104 -23.04 5.36 11.47
CA GLU A 104 -23.98 5.00 10.41
C GLU A 104 -23.49 3.80 9.60
N MET A 105 -22.20 3.78 9.22
CA MET A 105 -21.60 2.62 8.56
C MET A 105 -21.74 1.36 9.41
N GLN A 106 -21.44 1.45 10.72
CA GLN A 106 -21.58 0.33 11.63
C GLN A 106 -23.03 -0.16 11.72
N GLY A 107 -24.01 0.76 11.77
CA GLY A 107 -25.44 0.43 11.76
C GLY A 107 -25.88 -0.29 10.48
N LYS A 108 -25.41 0.18 9.31
CA LYS A 108 -25.67 -0.50 8.02
C LYS A 108 -25.03 -1.89 7.99
N LEU A 109 -23.80 -2.02 8.49
CA LEU A 109 -23.06 -3.27 8.50
C LEU A 109 -23.71 -4.34 9.40
N GLN A 110 -24.38 -3.94 10.49
CA GLN A 110 -25.13 -4.87 11.34
C GLN A 110 -26.31 -5.54 10.63
N SER A 111 -26.84 -4.91 9.58
CA SER A 111 -27.99 -5.41 8.82
C SER A 111 -27.64 -6.36 7.67
N VAL A 112 -26.35 -6.48 7.31
CA VAL A 112 -25.90 -7.39 6.24
C VAL A 112 -25.51 -8.76 6.77
N ASP A 113 -25.38 -9.72 5.86
CA ASP A 113 -24.92 -11.06 6.18
C ASP A 113 -23.48 -11.08 6.69
N LYS A 114 -23.13 -12.14 7.42
CA LYS A 114 -21.83 -12.29 8.08
C LYS A 114 -20.65 -12.30 7.09
N ASN A 115 -20.83 -12.77 5.85
CA ASN A 115 -19.75 -12.79 4.88
C ASN A 115 -19.40 -11.38 4.42
N GLN A 116 -20.42 -10.52 4.25
CA GLN A 116 -20.20 -9.12 3.89
C GLN A 116 -19.60 -8.31 5.05
N GLN A 117 -19.98 -8.61 6.30
CA GLN A 117 -19.31 -8.06 7.50
C GLN A 117 -17.83 -8.50 7.59
N ALA A 118 -17.56 -9.77 7.28
CA ALA A 118 -16.21 -10.30 7.25
C ALA A 118 -15.37 -9.65 6.15
N LEU A 119 -15.92 -9.45 4.95
CA LEU A 119 -15.22 -8.76 3.87
C LEU A 119 -14.87 -7.32 4.24
N PHE A 120 -15.82 -6.56 4.81
CA PHE A 120 -15.54 -5.21 5.31
C PHE A 120 -14.37 -5.21 6.29
N SER A 121 -14.40 -6.13 7.26
CA SER A 121 -13.36 -6.27 8.28
C SER A 121 -12.01 -6.66 7.68
N ASP A 122 -12.00 -7.55 6.68
CA ASP A 122 -10.79 -7.99 5.99
C ASP A 122 -10.17 -6.86 5.15
N ILE A 123 -10.99 -6.04 4.47
CA ILE A 123 -10.51 -4.87 3.72
C ILE A 123 -9.88 -3.87 4.70
N LEU A 124 -10.59 -3.54 5.77
CA LEU A 124 -10.09 -2.61 6.78
C LEU A 124 -8.79 -3.12 7.41
N ARG A 125 -8.74 -4.41 7.78
CA ARG A 125 -7.54 -5.05 8.33
C ARG A 125 -6.37 -5.00 7.35
N ALA A 126 -6.60 -5.27 6.07
CA ALA A 126 -5.55 -5.26 5.05
C ALA A 126 -4.89 -3.89 4.93
N TRP A 127 -5.67 -2.81 4.96
CA TRP A 127 -5.15 -1.45 4.89
C TRP A 127 -4.55 -0.95 6.20
N GLN A 128 -5.23 -1.19 7.33
CA GLN A 128 -4.79 -0.70 8.63
C GLN A 128 -3.53 -1.41 9.12
N LEU A 129 -3.48 -2.73 8.98
CA LEU A 129 -2.37 -3.54 9.49
C LEU A 129 -1.36 -3.95 8.41
N GLY A 130 -1.70 -3.80 7.12
CA GLY A 130 -0.86 -4.30 6.04
C GLY A 130 -0.82 -5.83 5.96
N ILE A 131 -1.88 -6.52 6.40
CA ILE A 131 -1.95 -7.99 6.44
C ILE A 131 -3.23 -8.49 5.76
N VAL A 132 -3.09 -9.37 4.77
CA VAL A 132 -4.21 -10.05 4.11
C VAL A 132 -4.31 -11.49 4.63
N GLY A 133 -5.51 -11.92 5.02
CA GLY A 133 -5.76 -13.26 5.56
C GLY A 133 -5.43 -13.41 7.04
N THR A 134 -5.56 -14.64 7.54
CA THR A 134 -5.44 -14.99 8.96
C THR A 134 -4.67 -16.29 9.16
N GLY A 135 -4.13 -16.48 10.37
CA GLY A 135 -3.38 -17.69 10.73
C GLY A 135 -2.18 -17.94 9.82
N LYS A 136 -2.00 -19.20 9.41
CA LYS A 136 -0.89 -19.63 8.53
C LYS A 136 -0.99 -19.06 7.11
N GLU A 137 -2.18 -18.63 6.71
CA GLU A 137 -2.43 -18.03 5.40
C GLU A 137 -2.31 -16.51 5.38
N ALA A 138 -1.93 -15.90 6.51
CA ALA A 138 -1.67 -14.47 6.56
C ALA A 138 -0.47 -14.12 5.67
N ARG A 139 -0.59 -13.02 4.92
CA ARG A 139 0.48 -12.45 4.10
C ARG A 139 0.65 -10.98 4.45
N VAL A 140 1.87 -10.59 4.78
CA VAL A 140 2.23 -9.19 5.03
C VAL A 140 2.43 -8.52 3.67
N VAL A 141 1.63 -7.49 3.39
CA VAL A 141 1.70 -6.71 2.14
C VAL A 141 2.35 -5.35 2.35
N ALA A 142 2.23 -4.79 3.56
CA ALA A 142 2.77 -3.50 3.91
C ALA A 142 3.18 -3.50 5.39
N TYR A 143 4.22 -2.75 5.69
CA TYR A 143 4.63 -2.44 7.07
C TYR A 143 4.69 -0.92 7.24
N GLU A 144 5.58 -0.28 6.47
CA GLU A 144 5.72 1.19 6.45
C GLU A 144 4.45 1.91 6.00
N PHE A 145 3.78 1.37 5.00
CA PHE A 145 2.57 1.97 4.41
C PHE A 145 1.27 1.51 5.08
N ALA A 146 1.32 0.83 6.22
CA ALA A 146 0.13 0.43 6.95
C ALA A 146 -0.56 1.67 7.55
N LEU A 147 -1.86 1.83 7.28
CA LEU A 147 -2.57 3.09 7.56
C LEU A 147 -2.66 3.41 9.05
N MET A 148 -2.53 2.43 9.95
CA MET A 148 -2.58 2.68 11.40
C MET A 148 -1.45 3.58 11.90
N TYR A 149 -0.33 3.65 11.17
CA TYR A 149 0.81 4.47 11.56
C TYR A 149 0.69 5.92 11.10
N LYS A 150 -0.09 6.19 10.06
CA LYS A 150 -0.19 7.53 9.45
C LYS A 150 -0.68 8.61 10.45
N PRO A 151 -1.70 8.35 11.30
CA PRO A 151 -2.17 9.35 12.28
C PRO A 151 -1.20 9.64 13.43
N ILE A 152 -0.18 8.79 13.65
CA ILE A 152 0.74 8.88 14.80
C ILE A 152 2.19 9.12 14.37
N ALA A 153 2.43 9.33 13.07
CA ALA A 153 3.76 9.43 12.48
C ALA A 153 4.57 10.66 12.94
N ASP A 154 3.90 11.67 13.48
CA ASP A 154 4.52 12.88 14.03
C ASP A 154 5.07 12.70 15.45
N VAL A 155 4.60 11.67 16.17
CA VAL A 155 4.97 11.38 17.56
C VAL A 155 5.77 10.09 17.69
N ILE A 156 5.35 9.03 16.99
CA ILE A 156 5.90 7.69 17.17
C ILE A 156 6.69 7.31 15.92
N VAL A 157 7.96 6.96 16.14
CA VAL A 157 8.80 6.36 15.11
C VAL A 157 8.34 4.93 14.86
N LEU A 158 8.25 4.55 13.58
CA LEU A 158 7.94 3.18 13.20
C LEU A 158 8.95 2.22 13.84
N PRO A 159 8.51 1.10 14.47
CA PRO A 159 9.45 0.14 15.02
C PRO A 159 10.42 -0.35 13.94
N THR A 160 11.68 -0.61 14.31
CA THR A 160 12.81 -0.95 13.40
C THR A 160 13.31 0.18 12.48
N TYR A 161 12.59 1.31 12.39
CA TYR A 161 13.05 2.50 11.68
C TYR A 161 13.61 3.51 12.68
N ALA A 162 14.65 4.24 12.29
CA ALA A 162 15.19 5.35 13.06
C ALA A 162 14.86 6.65 12.34
N HIS A 163 13.90 7.39 12.85
CA HIS A 163 13.56 8.73 12.39
C HIS A 163 13.56 9.68 13.58
N GLY A 164 14.27 10.79 13.49
CA GLY A 164 14.36 11.78 14.56
C GLY A 164 15.60 11.64 15.43
N GLU A 165 15.69 12.52 16.42
CA GLU A 165 16.83 12.60 17.32
C GLU A 165 16.77 11.48 18.37
N PRO A 166 17.92 10.89 18.74
CA PRO A 166 17.99 10.01 19.91
C PRO A 166 17.38 10.71 21.14
N HIS A 167 16.64 9.97 21.96
CA HIS A 167 15.93 10.48 23.14
C HIS A 167 14.72 11.39 22.87
N TYR A 168 14.16 11.40 21.65
CA TYR A 168 12.93 12.16 21.34
C TYR A 168 11.77 11.88 22.32
N TRP A 169 11.69 10.66 22.85
CA TRP A 169 10.69 10.20 23.81
C TRP A 169 10.80 10.84 25.20
N ALA A 170 11.87 11.58 25.50
CA ALA A 170 12.03 12.30 26.77
C ALA A 170 11.07 13.50 26.88
N HIS A 171 10.59 14.02 25.75
CA HIS A 171 9.64 15.11 25.71
C HIS A 171 8.21 14.59 25.48
N PRO A 172 7.21 15.13 26.18
CA PRO A 172 5.82 14.76 25.94
C PRO A 172 5.40 15.15 24.52
N PRO A 173 4.53 14.36 23.86
CA PRO A 173 4.02 14.72 22.55
C PRO A 173 3.19 16.00 22.62
N VAL A 174 3.35 16.85 21.61
CA VAL A 174 2.57 18.06 21.45
C VAL A 174 1.46 17.80 20.44
N PHE A 175 0.21 18.04 20.85
CA PHE A 175 -0.90 18.07 19.90
C PHE A 175 -0.72 19.31 19.03
N LYS A 176 -0.36 19.12 17.75
CA LYS A 176 -0.47 20.20 16.77
C LYS A 176 -1.95 20.42 16.53
N ASN A 177 -2.48 21.53 17.03
CA ASN A 177 -3.83 21.97 16.65
C ASN A 177 -3.81 22.20 15.13
N ALA A 178 -4.66 21.47 14.42
CA ALA A 178 -4.85 21.58 12.97
C ALA A 178 -5.55 22.89 12.60
#